data_AF-A0A454WDH6-F1
#
_entry.id   AF-A0A454WDH6-F1
#
_cell.length_a   1.000
_cell.length_b   1.000
_cell.length_c   1.000
_cell.angle_alpha   90.00
_cell.angle_beta   90.00
_cell.angle_gamma   90.00
#
_symmetry.space_group_name_H-M   'P 1'
#
loop_
_entity.id
_entity.type
_entity.pdbx_description
1 polymer ?
#
loop_
_entity_poly.entity_id
_entity_poly.type
_entity_poly.pdbx_seq_one_letter_code
_entity_poly.pdbx_strand_id
1 'polypeptide(L)'
;MTNIPPPAEELRLLDAELRQLDARRAVLLRRREWLVHVLRTASAQRSVPGAGQMPPVWPVAPGAAAPRTEATAPGVQNVLLLLGGILLTVAAIAFTLVGWGHLGITGRALVLAAVTLAALSAPVWLLRRGLGSTAEAVAALGMALTVLDAYALHEVAFDGSGGLGYAAAASAVLSAAWAAYGAAADLLVPRSDAGSPTRPDRARAGAGAGTAARPALRLPLPCAVVTAQAPLLLWALAVDAGPHTLTAVLLVTAAADTVVALRPAHAPVRVVGLVGACGTGALGVLSAGWLCWSASAPGAAARGAVLLLLAAAIALAATRYAPKPEVALCASLAAGLCLVAGAGGVLRAWLPGEWTVPGCLALGITLLTAVRTPLPRPMRQGLVGASLVVQGLAVLWTLPLVAGTLLGPMALIERPWSGTPLDIRDAVFQDAAWASYATAAPLVLAAVAGVLTLAERRAVRRPASGVGALVLAWAAVVVTPVVLELPYGAGLVADGAVVVVALGIAERARRGTGGPSAPAALTAVVLALVTSVTLALVSLATEAGTIAVLLALAALFGVASTRAGLVAFTAPAALAHATAVACASGASAGASAGLRPEHTALLVLVVPAVAALVAARAARAGL
;
A
#
# COMPACT_ATOMS: atom_id res chain seq x y z
N MET A 1 -7.72 20.00 -24.03
CA MET A 1 -7.36 21.43 -23.93
C MET A 1 -8.28 22.05 -22.90
N THR A 2 -7.83 22.16 -21.66
CA THR A 2 -8.60 22.79 -20.58
C THR A 2 -8.63 24.29 -20.83
N ASN A 3 -9.84 24.84 -20.98
CA ASN A 3 -10.09 26.24 -21.25
C ASN A 3 -9.58 27.05 -20.04
N ILE A 4 -8.48 27.80 -20.23
CA ILE A 4 -7.90 28.63 -19.17
C ILE A 4 -8.85 29.83 -19.00
N PRO A 5 -9.42 30.04 -17.80
CA PRO A 5 -10.31 31.17 -17.57
C PRO A 5 -9.54 32.50 -17.75
N PRO A 6 -10.23 33.60 -18.09
CA PRO A 6 -9.59 34.91 -18.18
C PRO A 6 -8.90 35.27 -16.85
N PRO A 7 -7.74 35.97 -16.88
CA PRO A 7 -6.86 36.15 -15.72
C PRO A 7 -7.53 36.85 -14.52
N ALA A 8 -8.57 37.64 -14.77
CA ALA A 8 -9.35 38.27 -13.70
C ALA A 8 -10.22 37.27 -12.90
N GLU A 9 -10.69 36.19 -13.54
CA GLU A 9 -11.44 35.13 -12.86
C GLU A 9 -10.51 34.20 -12.08
N GLU A 10 -9.33 33.93 -12.63
CA GLU A 10 -8.28 33.14 -11.96
C GLU A 10 -7.79 33.84 -10.68
N LEU A 11 -7.54 35.15 -10.73
CA LEU A 11 -7.20 35.93 -9.53
C LEU A 11 -8.30 35.90 -8.48
N ARG A 12 -9.58 36.01 -8.87
CA ARG A 12 -10.71 35.91 -7.93
C ARG A 12 -10.82 34.53 -7.28
N LEU A 13 -10.52 33.48 -8.02
CA LEU A 13 -10.47 32.11 -7.51
C LEU A 13 -9.32 31.93 -6.50
N LEU A 14 -8.12 32.41 -6.84
CA LEU A 14 -6.97 32.39 -5.94
C LEU A 14 -7.21 33.19 -4.66
N ASP A 15 -7.81 34.39 -4.76
CA ASP A 15 -8.17 35.20 -3.59
C ASP A 15 -9.25 34.54 -2.71
N ALA A 16 -10.14 33.74 -3.29
CA ALA A 16 -11.09 32.95 -2.54
C ALA A 16 -10.42 31.77 -1.81
N GLU A 17 -9.52 31.07 -2.48
CA GLU A 17 -8.74 29.97 -1.88
C GLU A 17 -7.83 30.45 -0.76
N LEU A 18 -7.12 31.57 -0.95
CA LEU A 18 -6.28 32.17 0.08
C LEU A 18 -7.09 32.55 1.33
N ARG A 19 -8.26 33.18 1.15
CA ARG A 19 -9.17 33.48 2.26
C ARG A 19 -9.66 32.22 2.98
N GLN A 20 -9.91 31.14 2.24
CA GLN A 20 -10.32 29.86 2.83
C GLN A 20 -9.19 29.21 3.65
N LEU A 21 -7.95 29.31 3.16
CA LEU A 21 -6.77 28.82 3.89
C LEU A 21 -6.52 29.62 5.17
N ASP A 22 -6.67 30.94 5.13
CA ASP A 22 -6.52 31.80 6.30
C ASP A 22 -7.60 31.51 7.35
N ALA A 23 -8.85 31.30 6.93
CA ALA A 23 -9.92 30.88 7.83
C ALA A 23 -9.59 29.53 8.50
N ARG A 24 -9.06 28.56 7.74
CA ARG A 24 -8.68 27.25 8.29
C ARG A 24 -7.50 27.35 9.24
N ARG A 25 -6.52 28.21 8.95
CA ARG A 25 -5.40 28.51 9.84
C ARG A 25 -5.88 29.11 11.15
N ALA A 26 -6.80 30.07 11.12
CA ALA A 26 -7.37 30.68 12.31
C ALA A 26 -8.08 29.65 13.21
N VAL A 27 -8.86 28.74 12.62
CA VAL A 27 -9.52 27.64 13.35
C VAL A 27 -8.50 26.72 14.04
N LEU A 28 -7.44 26.34 13.34
CA LEU A 28 -6.39 25.48 13.89
C LEU A 28 -5.64 26.16 15.04
N LEU A 29 -5.33 27.46 14.91
CA LEU A 29 -4.69 28.24 15.97
C LEU A 29 -5.59 28.35 17.21
N ARG A 30 -6.89 28.61 17.03
CA ARG A 30 -7.85 28.68 18.15
C ARG A 30 -7.97 27.33 18.86
N ARG A 31 -7.97 26.23 18.12
CA ARG A 31 -7.99 24.88 18.71
C ARG A 31 -6.70 24.55 19.46
N ARG A 32 -5.55 24.98 18.95
CA ARG A 32 -4.26 24.86 19.65
C ARG A 32 -4.27 25.65 20.96
N GLU A 33 -4.71 26.91 20.94
CA GLU A 33 -4.80 27.73 22.16
C GLU A 33 -5.72 27.10 23.21
N TRP A 34 -6.87 26.57 22.77
CA TRP A 34 -7.78 25.85 23.65
C TRP A 34 -7.13 24.61 24.26
N LEU A 35 -6.44 23.78 23.45
CA LEU A 35 -5.74 22.60 23.95
C LEU A 35 -4.65 22.96 24.96
N VAL A 36 -3.89 24.04 24.71
CA VAL A 36 -2.89 24.54 25.67
C VAL A 36 -3.54 24.99 26.96
N HIS A 37 -4.68 25.67 26.89
CA HIS A 37 -5.41 26.10 28.08
C HIS A 37 -5.89 24.89 28.90
N VAL A 38 -6.50 23.89 28.26
CA VAL A 38 -6.96 22.64 28.90
C VAL A 38 -5.80 21.88 29.56
N LEU A 39 -4.65 21.80 28.90
CA LEU A 39 -3.46 21.17 29.48
C LEU A 39 -2.93 21.94 30.69
N ARG A 40 -2.94 23.29 30.65
CA ARG A 40 -2.54 24.13 31.78
C ARG A 40 -3.50 23.99 32.96
N THR A 41 -4.81 24.03 32.73
CA THR A 41 -5.80 23.87 33.81
C THR A 41 -5.74 22.47 34.42
N ALA A 42 -5.58 21.42 33.60
CA ALA A 42 -5.38 20.07 34.09
C ALA A 42 -4.08 19.91 34.92
N SER A 43 -3.01 20.63 34.55
CA SER A 43 -1.77 20.65 35.33
C SER A 43 -1.93 21.41 36.66
N ALA A 44 -2.66 22.54 36.66
CA ALA A 44 -2.91 23.34 37.85
C ALA A 44 -3.83 22.63 38.87
N GLN A 45 -4.82 21.87 38.38
CA GLN A 45 -5.68 21.02 39.22
C GLN A 45 -4.92 19.84 39.86
N ARG A 46 -3.80 19.42 39.25
CA ARG A 46 -2.97 18.33 39.79
C ARG A 46 -2.00 18.81 40.88
N SER A 47 -1.88 20.13 41.09
CA SER A 47 -0.94 20.76 42.03
C SER A 47 -1.57 21.30 43.32
N VAL A 48 -2.78 20.92 43.70
CA VAL A 48 -3.40 21.36 44.98
C VAL A 48 -3.57 20.19 45.97
N PRO A 49 -2.74 20.15 47.02
CA PRO A 49 -3.10 19.58 48.31
C PRO A 49 -3.19 20.67 49.40
N GLY A 50 -4.39 20.85 49.96
CA GLY A 50 -4.62 21.18 51.39
C GLY A 50 -4.41 22.62 51.92
N ALA A 51 -5.55 23.28 52.20
CA ALA A 51 -5.88 24.15 53.35
C ALA A 51 -5.30 25.59 53.50
N GLY A 52 -6.20 26.55 53.77
CA GLY A 52 -5.92 27.83 54.44
C GLY A 52 -6.77 29.02 53.98
N GLN A 53 -7.50 29.66 54.91
CA GLN A 53 -8.51 30.73 54.73
C GLN A 53 -7.96 32.17 54.48
N MET A 54 -8.70 32.93 53.64
CA MET A 54 -8.97 34.42 53.60
C MET A 54 -7.85 35.44 53.31
N PRO A 55 -8.15 36.72 52.91
CA PRO A 55 -9.42 37.36 52.48
C PRO A 55 -9.33 38.09 51.09
N PRO A 56 -10.41 38.77 50.59
CA PRO A 56 -10.48 39.22 49.19
C PRO A 56 -9.83 40.59 48.96
N VAL A 57 -9.17 40.76 47.81
CA VAL A 57 -8.66 42.05 47.32
C VAL A 57 -9.19 42.31 45.90
N TRP A 58 -9.67 43.54 45.71
CA TRP A 58 -10.43 44.13 44.59
C TRP A 58 -9.83 43.99 43.16
N PRO A 59 -10.63 44.25 42.10
CA PRO A 59 -10.29 43.97 40.71
C PRO A 59 -9.35 45.02 40.13
N VAL A 60 -8.25 44.56 39.53
CA VAL A 60 -7.36 45.39 38.72
C VAL A 60 -7.89 45.44 37.28
N ALA A 61 -8.01 46.66 36.76
CA ALA A 61 -8.46 47.02 35.42
C ALA A 61 -7.64 46.35 34.28
N PRO A 62 -8.17 46.27 33.04
CA PRO A 62 -7.51 45.58 31.94
C PRO A 62 -6.30 46.40 31.44
N GLY A 63 -5.13 46.07 31.96
CA GLY A 63 -3.85 46.59 31.49
C GLY A 63 -3.47 45.95 30.15
N ALA A 64 -3.51 46.78 29.11
CA ALA A 64 -2.72 46.74 27.88
C ALA A 64 -2.23 45.36 27.41
N ALA A 65 -2.84 44.90 26.31
CA ALA A 65 -2.26 43.89 25.44
C ALA A 65 -0.80 44.24 25.11
N ALA A 66 0.13 43.45 25.62
CA ALA A 66 1.51 43.50 25.16
C ALA A 66 1.52 43.22 23.64
N PRO A 67 2.20 44.03 22.82
CA PRO A 67 2.29 43.78 21.40
C PRO A 67 2.97 42.42 21.18
N ARG A 68 2.22 41.50 20.56
CA ARG A 68 2.77 40.25 20.01
C ARG A 68 3.79 40.63 18.94
N THR A 69 5.06 40.41 19.22
CA THR A 69 6.13 40.54 18.23
C THR A 69 5.98 39.46 17.17
N GLU A 70 5.36 39.82 16.04
CA GLU A 70 5.37 39.06 14.79
C GLU A 70 6.68 39.29 14.04
N ALA A 71 7.76 38.69 14.53
CA ALA A 71 8.96 38.38 13.74
C ALA A 71 9.85 37.46 14.59
N THR A 72 10.01 36.21 14.15
CA THR A 72 10.85 35.22 14.82
C THR A 72 12.34 35.62 14.74
N ALA A 73 12.83 36.32 15.77
CA ALA A 73 14.25 36.55 16.02
C ALA A 73 15.15 35.29 15.90
N PRO A 74 14.73 34.06 16.27
CA PRO A 74 15.59 32.88 16.09
C PRO A 74 15.66 32.34 14.65
N GLY A 75 14.77 32.75 13.74
CA GLY A 75 14.76 32.27 12.36
C GLY A 75 15.86 32.91 11.50
N VAL A 76 15.99 34.24 11.59
CA VAL A 76 17.02 34.99 10.85
C VAL A 76 18.41 34.65 11.37
N GLN A 77 18.58 34.48 12.69
CA GLN A 77 19.86 34.09 13.27
C GLN A 77 20.30 32.68 12.84
N ASN A 78 19.37 31.72 12.77
CA ASN A 78 19.68 30.38 12.26
C ASN A 78 19.96 30.38 10.76
N VAL A 79 19.26 31.21 9.97
CA VAL A 79 19.53 31.38 8.53
C VAL A 79 20.89 32.04 8.30
N LEU A 80 21.24 33.08 9.05
CA LEU A 80 22.55 33.75 8.98
C LEU A 80 23.68 32.83 9.45
N LEU A 81 23.47 32.01 10.48
CA LEU A 81 24.43 31.00 10.92
C LEU A 81 24.62 29.89 9.88
N LEU A 82 23.53 29.41 9.26
CA LEU A 82 23.59 28.40 8.21
C LEU A 82 24.27 28.95 6.96
N LEU A 83 23.93 30.19 6.55
CA LEU A 83 24.54 30.88 5.42
C LEU A 83 26.02 31.16 5.68
N GLY A 84 26.38 31.59 6.90
CA GLY A 84 27.77 31.78 7.32
C GLY A 84 28.57 30.48 7.34
N GLY A 85 27.94 29.38 7.79
CA GLY A 85 28.52 28.04 7.70
C GLY A 85 28.75 27.60 6.25
N ILE A 86 27.76 27.77 5.38
CA ILE A 86 27.86 27.46 3.94
C ILE A 86 28.97 28.29 3.28
N LEU A 87 29.00 29.61 3.51
CA LEU A 87 30.02 30.51 2.99
C LEU A 87 31.42 30.14 3.48
N LEU A 88 31.57 29.78 4.75
CA LEU A 88 32.86 29.35 5.30
C LEU A 88 33.30 28.00 4.72
N THR A 89 32.37 27.08 4.48
CA THR A 89 32.65 25.79 3.84
C THR A 89 33.09 25.99 2.39
N VAL A 90 32.40 26.87 1.65
CA VAL A 90 32.78 27.26 0.28
C VAL A 90 34.14 27.97 0.26
N ALA A 91 34.41 28.84 1.23
CA ALA A 91 35.69 29.51 1.37
C ALA A 91 36.82 28.53 1.69
N ALA A 92 36.58 27.54 2.56
CA ALA A 92 37.53 26.47 2.84
C ALA A 92 37.80 25.63 1.57
N ILE A 93 36.75 25.26 0.82
CA ILE A 93 36.87 24.54 -0.46
C ILE A 93 37.69 25.36 -1.48
N ALA A 94 37.38 26.64 -1.65
CA ALA A 94 38.12 27.53 -2.56
C ALA A 94 39.58 27.71 -2.13
N PHE A 95 39.84 27.86 -0.83
CA PHE A 95 41.19 27.96 -0.28
C PHE A 95 41.98 26.66 -0.50
N THR A 96 41.34 25.49 -0.31
CA THR A 96 41.94 24.18 -0.58
C THR A 96 42.20 23.94 -2.07
N LEU A 97 41.45 24.55 -2.98
CA LEU A 97 41.61 24.39 -4.43
C LEU A 97 42.57 25.42 -5.06
N VAL A 98 42.73 26.61 -4.48
CA VAL A 98 43.42 27.76 -5.14
C VAL A 98 44.67 28.24 -4.40
N GLY A 99 44.85 27.94 -3.10
CA GLY A 99 46.02 28.37 -2.31
C GLY A 99 47.29 27.53 -2.49
N TRP A 100 47.87 27.47 -3.70
CA TRP A 100 48.86 26.42 -4.06
C TRP A 100 50.33 26.84 -4.27
N GLY A 101 50.73 28.10 -4.09
CA GLY A 101 52.07 28.55 -4.52
C GLY A 101 53.31 27.97 -3.80
N HIS A 102 53.33 27.85 -2.46
CA HIS A 102 54.60 27.62 -1.73
C HIS A 102 54.58 26.61 -0.56
N LEU A 103 53.45 25.99 -0.26
CA LEU A 103 53.35 25.00 0.83
C LEU A 103 53.49 23.58 0.27
N GLY A 104 54.54 22.86 0.68
CA GLY A 104 54.69 21.43 0.38
C GLY A 104 53.56 20.58 0.98
N ILE A 105 53.39 19.36 0.47
CA ILE A 105 52.32 18.41 0.84
C ILE A 105 52.19 18.25 2.37
N THR A 106 53.31 18.13 3.07
CA THR A 106 53.37 18.01 4.53
C THR A 106 52.84 19.26 5.26
N GLY A 107 53.13 20.46 4.75
CA GLY A 107 52.65 21.70 5.35
C GLY A 107 51.14 21.87 5.22
N ARG A 108 50.56 21.42 4.11
CA ARG A 108 49.11 21.46 3.88
C ARG A 108 48.35 20.47 4.77
N ALA A 109 48.87 19.25 4.91
CA ALA A 109 48.30 18.24 5.80
C ALA A 109 48.30 18.70 7.27
N LEU A 110 49.37 19.36 7.71
CA LEU A 110 49.51 19.85 9.09
C LEU A 110 48.55 21.02 9.39
N VAL A 111 48.36 21.94 8.44
CA VAL A 111 47.41 23.06 8.57
C VAL A 111 45.97 22.55 8.59
N LEU A 112 45.60 21.63 7.70
CA LEU A 112 44.27 21.01 7.71
C LEU A 112 44.02 20.26 9.02
N ALA A 113 44.96 19.43 9.47
CA ALA A 113 44.84 18.71 10.73
C ALA A 113 44.68 19.65 11.93
N ALA A 114 45.41 20.78 11.98
CA ALA A 114 45.30 21.77 13.04
C ALA A 114 43.93 22.46 13.05
N VAL A 115 43.40 22.81 11.87
CA VAL A 115 42.07 23.43 11.72
C VAL A 115 40.96 22.44 12.11
N THR A 116 41.05 21.18 11.68
CA THR A 116 40.08 20.13 12.03
C THR A 116 40.09 19.85 13.53
N LEU A 117 41.28 19.79 14.16
CA LEU A 117 41.40 19.63 15.61
C LEU A 117 40.81 20.81 16.40
N ALA A 118 41.02 22.04 15.93
CA ALA A 118 40.43 23.25 16.52
C ALA A 118 38.89 23.25 16.37
N ALA A 119 38.37 22.85 15.20
CA ALA A 119 36.94 22.75 14.94
C ALA A 119 36.24 21.67 15.78
N LEU A 120 36.91 20.55 16.06
CA LEU A 120 36.38 19.46 16.91
C LEU A 120 36.52 19.71 18.42
N SER A 121 37.45 20.55 18.85
CA SER A 121 37.64 20.89 20.28
C SER A 121 36.74 22.04 20.76
N ALA A 122 36.40 22.98 19.88
CA ALA A 122 35.53 24.11 20.21
C ALA A 122 34.14 23.71 20.77
N PRO A 123 33.40 22.71 20.23
CA PRO A 123 32.09 22.32 20.74
C PRO A 123 32.10 21.84 22.19
N VAL A 124 33.13 21.10 22.61
CA VAL A 124 33.28 20.61 23.99
C VAL A 124 33.46 21.78 24.97
N TRP A 125 34.18 22.82 24.55
CA TRP A 125 34.36 24.03 25.35
C TRP A 125 33.11 24.92 25.37
N LEU A 126 32.39 25.04 24.24
CA LEU A 126 31.11 25.76 24.16
C LEU A 126 30.01 25.08 24.98
N LEU A 127 29.99 23.74 25.05
CA LEU A 127 29.06 22.99 25.90
C LEU A 127 29.28 23.25 27.39
N ARG A 128 30.54 23.42 27.83
CA ARG A 128 30.88 23.83 29.20
C ARG A 128 30.38 25.24 29.54
N ARG A 129 30.14 26.09 28.53
CA ARG A 129 29.60 27.45 28.69
C ARG A 129 28.08 27.56 28.49
N GLY A 130 27.38 26.43 28.29
CA GLY A 130 25.92 26.39 28.17
C GLY A 130 25.36 26.74 26.78
N LEU A 131 26.21 26.94 25.77
CA LEU A 131 25.82 27.36 24.42
C LEU A 131 25.58 26.16 23.49
N GLY A 132 24.46 25.45 23.69
CA GLY A 132 24.17 24.20 22.97
C GLY A 132 23.97 24.33 21.46
N SER A 133 23.24 25.35 20.99
CA SER A 133 22.91 25.52 19.56
C SER A 133 24.15 25.79 18.69
N THR A 134 25.05 26.66 19.18
CA THR A 134 26.32 26.95 18.50
C THR A 134 27.30 25.78 18.59
N ALA A 135 27.34 25.04 19.70
CA ALA A 135 28.13 23.82 19.78
C ALA A 135 27.68 22.78 18.74
N GLU A 136 26.38 22.65 18.47
CA GLU A 136 25.86 21.76 17.42
C GLU A 136 26.25 22.23 16.00
N ALA A 137 26.17 23.54 15.71
CA ALA A 137 26.57 24.09 14.42
C ALA A 137 28.08 23.91 14.16
N VAL A 138 28.92 24.15 15.16
CA VAL A 138 30.38 23.97 15.05
C VAL A 138 30.75 22.49 14.97
N ALA A 139 30.05 21.60 15.68
CA ALA A 139 30.24 20.16 15.53
C ALA A 139 29.86 19.66 14.13
N ALA A 140 28.78 20.21 13.54
CA ALA A 140 28.40 19.91 12.16
C ALA A 140 29.49 20.35 11.17
N LEU A 141 30.05 21.54 11.35
CA LEU A 141 31.17 22.04 10.55
C LEU A 141 32.42 21.15 10.69
N GLY A 142 32.78 20.76 11.92
CA GLY A 142 33.90 19.86 12.19
C GLY A 142 33.73 18.50 11.49
N MET A 143 32.53 17.93 11.50
CA MET A 143 32.24 16.68 10.76
C MET A 143 32.39 16.86 9.24
N ALA A 144 31.92 17.99 8.67
CA ALA A 144 32.09 18.27 7.24
C ALA A 144 33.57 18.37 6.84
N LEU A 145 34.40 19.01 7.67
CA LEU A 145 35.84 19.08 7.45
C LEU A 145 36.50 17.70 7.47
N THR A 146 36.09 16.79 8.35
CA THR A 146 36.65 15.41 8.35
C THR A 146 36.33 14.62 7.07
N VAL A 147 35.21 14.90 6.39
CA VAL A 147 34.91 14.32 5.07
C VAL A 147 35.82 14.89 4.01
N LEU A 148 36.06 16.21 4.04
CA LEU A 148 36.95 16.90 3.12
C LEU A 148 38.41 16.43 3.29
N ASP A 149 38.85 16.22 4.54
CA ASP A 149 40.17 15.66 4.84
C ASP A 149 40.35 14.24 4.26
N ALA A 150 39.31 13.41 4.34
CA ALA A 150 39.32 12.07 3.75
C ALA A 150 39.42 12.10 2.21
N TYR A 151 38.73 13.05 1.55
CA TYR A 151 38.83 13.25 0.10
C TYR A 151 40.23 13.75 -0.31
N ALA A 152 40.76 14.76 0.39
CA ALA A 152 42.09 15.29 0.13
C ALA A 152 43.19 14.22 0.30
N LEU A 153 43.04 13.34 1.30
CA LEU A 153 43.96 12.22 1.52
C LEU A 153 43.90 11.18 0.38
N HIS A 154 42.74 10.98 -0.25
CA HIS A 154 42.62 10.10 -1.42
C HIS A 154 43.44 10.64 -2.60
N GLU A 155 43.18 11.89 -2.98
CA GLU A 155 43.79 12.57 -4.13
C GLU A 155 45.32 12.70 -3.97
N VAL A 156 45.81 12.91 -2.75
CA VAL A 156 47.23 13.22 -2.52
C VAL A 156 48.07 11.97 -2.21
N ALA A 157 47.53 10.99 -1.48
CA ALA A 157 48.31 9.86 -0.97
C ALA A 157 47.90 8.50 -1.54
N PHE A 158 46.70 8.39 -2.12
CA PHE A 158 46.12 7.11 -2.53
C PHE A 158 45.50 7.12 -3.94
N ASP A 159 46.00 7.99 -4.83
CA ASP A 159 45.55 8.20 -6.22
C ASP A 159 45.52 6.91 -7.07
N GLY A 160 46.35 5.90 -6.71
CA GLY A 160 46.37 4.58 -7.36
C GLY A 160 45.49 3.49 -6.72
N SER A 161 44.77 3.78 -5.64
CA SER A 161 43.90 2.80 -4.96
C SER A 161 42.49 2.80 -5.56
N GLY A 162 41.84 1.63 -5.67
CA GLY A 162 40.46 1.57 -6.17
C GLY A 162 39.52 2.45 -5.34
N GLY A 163 39.02 3.55 -5.95
CA GLY A 163 38.33 4.63 -5.24
C GLY A 163 37.15 4.16 -4.37
N LEU A 164 36.45 3.09 -4.77
CA LEU A 164 35.38 2.48 -4.00
C LEU A 164 35.87 1.81 -2.70
N GLY A 165 37.01 1.11 -2.75
CA GLY A 165 37.60 0.46 -1.57
C GLY A 165 38.12 1.48 -0.56
N TYR A 166 38.72 2.57 -1.05
CA TYR A 166 39.12 3.70 -0.20
C TYR A 166 37.91 4.39 0.42
N ALA A 167 36.86 4.68 -0.35
CA ALA A 167 35.64 5.29 0.15
C ALA A 167 34.94 4.42 1.22
N ALA A 168 34.96 3.09 1.07
CA ALA A 168 34.43 2.16 2.06
C ALA A 168 35.20 2.26 3.39
N ALA A 169 36.54 2.22 3.34
CA ALA A 169 37.40 2.33 4.51
C ALA A 169 37.26 3.70 5.18
N ALA A 170 37.29 4.78 4.41
CA ALA A 170 37.11 6.15 4.90
C ALA A 170 35.76 6.33 5.59
N SER A 171 34.68 5.81 5.01
CA SER A 171 33.33 5.87 5.60
C SER A 171 33.25 5.12 6.94
N ALA A 172 33.91 3.96 7.06
CA ALA A 172 33.97 3.20 8.31
C ALA A 172 34.75 3.94 9.40
N VAL A 173 35.90 4.53 9.05
CA VAL A 173 36.72 5.32 9.97
C VAL A 173 35.97 6.57 10.43
N LEU A 174 35.32 7.30 9.53
CA LEU A 174 34.52 8.48 9.86
C LEU A 174 33.33 8.14 10.76
N SER A 175 32.63 7.03 10.49
CA SER A 175 31.54 6.54 11.33
C SER A 175 32.01 6.25 12.76
N ALA A 176 33.13 5.53 12.91
CA ALA A 176 33.72 5.23 14.21
C ALA A 176 34.18 6.51 14.94
N ALA A 177 34.81 7.44 14.21
CA ALA A 177 35.26 8.71 14.76
C ALA A 177 34.10 9.57 15.27
N TRP A 178 33.00 9.68 14.51
CA TRP A 178 31.84 10.47 14.92
C TRP A 178 31.06 9.80 16.07
N ALA A 179 30.99 8.48 16.11
CA ALA A 179 30.42 7.74 17.24
C ALA A 179 31.24 7.94 18.52
N ALA A 180 32.57 7.83 18.42
CA ALA A 180 33.49 8.09 19.52
C ALA A 180 33.42 9.54 20.00
N TYR A 181 33.30 10.50 19.07
CA TYR A 181 33.16 11.92 19.38
C TYR A 181 31.86 12.22 20.14
N GLY A 182 30.74 11.65 19.72
CA GLY A 182 29.46 11.75 20.44
C GLY A 182 29.53 11.17 21.85
N ALA A 183 30.16 10.00 22.02
CA ALA A 183 30.32 9.36 23.32
C ALA A 183 31.31 10.11 24.25
N ALA A 184 32.42 10.61 23.71
CA ALA A 184 33.40 11.39 24.45
C ALA A 184 32.80 12.72 24.94
N ALA A 185 31.99 13.39 24.12
CA ALA A 185 31.30 14.62 24.51
C ALA A 185 30.30 14.40 25.66
N ASP A 186 29.62 13.24 25.71
CA ASP A 186 28.75 12.84 26.83
C ASP A 186 29.53 12.57 28.12
N LEU A 187 30.71 11.93 28.02
CA LEU A 187 31.58 11.64 29.17
C LEU A 187 32.26 12.90 29.74
N LEU A 188 32.66 13.84 28.88
CA LEU A 188 33.39 15.07 29.24
C LEU A 188 32.49 16.17 29.81
N VAL A 189 31.18 16.10 29.57
CA VAL A 189 30.18 17.01 30.13
C VAL A 189 29.02 16.20 30.70
N PRO A 190 29.20 15.53 31.86
CA PRO A 190 28.09 14.91 32.56
C PRO A 190 27.12 16.02 32.99
N ARG A 191 25.93 16.08 32.39
CA ARG A 191 24.87 16.92 32.96
C ARG A 191 24.42 16.25 34.25
N SER A 192 24.92 16.75 35.38
CA SER A 192 24.23 16.59 36.65
C SER A 192 22.81 17.11 36.46
N ASP A 193 21.82 16.25 36.68
CA ASP A 193 20.43 16.66 36.84
C ASP A 193 20.36 17.72 37.94
N ALA A 194 20.51 18.99 37.56
CA ALA A 194 20.31 20.15 38.40
C ALA A 194 18.80 20.33 38.56
N GLY A 195 18.28 19.52 39.45
CA GLY A 195 16.91 19.45 39.89
C GLY A 195 16.82 18.31 40.88
N SER A 196 17.55 18.41 42.00
CA SER A 196 17.44 17.48 43.11
C SER A 196 15.96 17.35 43.52
N PRO A 197 15.29 16.20 43.33
CA PRO A 197 14.08 15.96 44.08
C PRO A 197 14.53 15.78 45.53
N THR A 198 14.00 16.62 46.41
CA THR A 198 14.11 16.39 47.85
C THR A 198 13.71 14.95 48.16
N ARG A 199 14.44 14.36 49.10
CA ARG A 199 14.33 12.96 49.53
C ARG A 199 13.04 12.81 50.36
N PRO A 200 11.88 12.55 49.72
CA PRO A 200 11.08 11.39 50.10
C PRO A 200 10.47 10.60 48.91
N ASP A 201 10.57 11.05 47.66
CA ASP A 201 9.85 10.43 46.53
C ASP A 201 10.52 9.20 45.89
N ARG A 202 11.73 8.83 46.32
CA ARG A 202 12.38 7.58 45.88
C ARG A 202 11.60 6.33 46.25
N ALA A 203 10.74 6.38 47.27
CA ALA A 203 9.97 5.22 47.70
C ALA A 203 8.67 5.00 46.88
N ARG A 204 8.22 5.99 46.09
CA ARG A 204 7.00 5.87 45.26
C ARG A 204 7.27 5.77 43.76
N ALA A 205 8.47 6.11 43.31
CA ALA A 205 8.91 5.93 41.92
C ALA A 205 9.43 4.50 41.63
N GLY A 206 8.79 3.48 42.21
CA GLY A 206 8.96 2.11 41.78
C GLY A 206 8.14 1.85 40.51
N ALA A 207 8.80 1.37 39.46
CA ALA A 207 8.21 0.73 38.27
C ALA A 207 7.55 1.63 37.19
N GLY A 208 8.25 2.64 36.69
CA GLY A 208 7.82 3.35 35.48
C GLY A 208 8.96 4.00 34.69
N ALA A 209 9.40 3.32 33.62
CA ALA A 209 10.16 3.82 32.47
C ALA A 209 11.38 4.73 32.75
N GLY A 210 12.58 4.15 32.64
CA GLY A 210 13.85 4.87 32.66
C GLY A 210 13.87 6.04 31.66
N THR A 211 14.00 7.25 32.20
CA THR A 211 14.25 8.48 31.46
C THR A 211 15.61 8.34 30.79
N ALA A 212 15.62 7.94 29.52
CA ALA A 212 16.85 7.85 28.72
C ALA A 212 17.54 9.22 28.74
N ALA A 213 18.73 9.27 29.35
CA ALA A 213 19.58 10.45 29.42
C ALA A 213 19.71 11.07 28.03
N ARG A 214 19.47 12.38 27.88
CA ARG A 214 19.59 13.05 26.58
C ARG A 214 21.07 13.29 26.28
N PRO A 215 21.55 13.02 25.06
CA PRO A 215 22.96 13.19 24.72
C PRO A 215 23.27 14.69 24.66
N ALA A 216 24.51 15.05 24.96
CA ALA A 216 25.04 16.40 24.99
C ALA A 216 25.13 17.01 23.59
N LEU A 217 25.36 16.18 22.56
CA LEU A 217 25.32 16.53 21.14
C LEU A 217 24.30 15.63 20.42
N ARG A 218 23.36 16.20 19.68
CA ARG A 218 22.29 15.43 19.02
C ARG A 218 22.62 14.96 17.61
N LEU A 219 23.55 15.65 16.94
CA LEU A 219 23.92 15.44 15.54
C LEU A 219 24.96 14.33 15.25
N PRO A 220 25.98 14.06 16.09
CA PRO A 220 27.07 13.16 15.70
C PRO A 220 26.63 11.70 15.62
N LEU A 221 25.73 11.26 16.52
CA LEU A 221 25.24 9.88 16.53
C LEU A 221 24.41 9.51 15.28
N PRO A 222 23.42 10.31 14.82
CA PRO A 222 22.71 10.00 13.59
C PRO A 222 23.61 10.08 12.34
N CYS A 223 24.56 11.01 12.27
CA CYS A 223 25.53 11.07 11.17
C CYS A 223 26.45 9.84 11.13
N ALA A 224 26.85 9.31 12.29
CA ALA A 224 27.63 8.07 12.39
C ALA A 224 26.84 6.84 11.87
N VAL A 225 25.52 6.79 12.14
CA VAL A 225 24.66 5.70 11.63
C VAL A 225 24.50 5.76 10.12
N VAL A 226 24.30 6.95 9.54
CA VAL A 226 24.21 7.11 8.07
C VAL A 226 25.52 6.68 7.40
N THR A 227 26.67 7.09 7.94
CA THR A 227 27.98 6.71 7.38
C THR A 227 28.33 5.25 7.61
N ALA A 228 27.73 4.57 8.59
CA ALA A 228 27.88 3.13 8.78
C ALA A 228 27.15 2.27 7.73
N GLN A 229 26.23 2.85 6.95
CA GLN A 229 25.44 2.13 5.93
C GLN A 229 26.21 1.93 4.61
N ALA A 230 27.14 2.84 4.29
CA ALA A 230 27.90 2.85 3.04
C ALA A 230 29.06 1.82 2.93
N PRO A 231 29.82 1.48 4.00
CA PRO A 231 31.05 0.70 3.89
C PRO A 231 30.85 -0.68 3.28
N LEU A 232 29.87 -1.45 3.75
CA LEU A 232 29.62 -2.80 3.25
C LEU A 232 29.22 -2.81 1.77
N LEU A 233 28.41 -1.84 1.34
CA LEU A 233 27.96 -1.71 -0.05
C LEU A 233 29.12 -1.30 -0.96
N LEU A 234 29.89 -0.28 -0.56
CA LEU A 234 31.04 0.21 -1.31
C LEU A 234 32.14 -0.86 -1.42
N TRP A 235 32.35 -1.65 -0.37
CA TRP A 235 33.31 -2.74 -0.38
C TRP A 235 32.87 -3.89 -1.30
N ALA A 236 31.59 -4.24 -1.31
CA ALA A 236 31.04 -5.23 -2.23
C ALA A 236 31.15 -4.78 -3.70
N LEU A 237 30.93 -3.50 -3.98
CA LEU A 237 31.14 -2.92 -5.32
C LEU A 237 32.63 -2.88 -5.70
N ALA A 238 33.53 -2.64 -4.74
CA ALA A 238 34.98 -2.62 -5.00
C ALA A 238 35.56 -3.98 -5.41
N VAL A 239 34.95 -5.08 -4.95
CA VAL A 239 35.35 -6.46 -5.29
C VAL A 239 34.58 -6.99 -6.52
N ASP A 240 33.80 -6.13 -7.20
CA ASP A 240 32.92 -6.49 -8.32
C ASP A 240 31.99 -7.67 -7.98
N ALA A 241 31.41 -7.61 -6.77
CA ALA A 241 30.59 -8.68 -6.25
C ALA A 241 29.31 -8.85 -7.10
N GLY A 242 28.97 -10.09 -7.41
CA GLY A 242 27.78 -10.41 -8.21
C GLY A 242 26.45 -9.92 -7.60
N PRO A 243 25.34 -9.96 -8.37
CA PRO A 243 24.07 -9.38 -7.95
C PRO A 243 23.49 -10.02 -6.67
N HIS A 244 23.71 -11.32 -6.45
CA HIS A 244 23.24 -12.02 -5.26
C HIS A 244 23.96 -11.55 -3.99
N THR A 245 25.27 -11.29 -4.08
CA THR A 245 26.08 -10.79 -2.97
C THR A 245 25.73 -9.33 -2.64
N LEU A 246 25.47 -8.50 -3.65
CA LEU A 246 25.00 -7.12 -3.43
C LEU A 246 23.63 -7.09 -2.73
N THR A 247 22.68 -7.94 -3.15
CA THR A 247 21.39 -8.07 -2.48
C THR A 247 21.53 -8.60 -1.05
N ALA A 248 22.42 -9.57 -0.81
CA ALA A 248 22.70 -10.06 0.54
C ALA A 248 23.26 -8.95 1.44
N VAL A 249 24.19 -8.14 0.93
CA VAL A 249 24.76 -6.99 1.64
C VAL A 249 23.67 -5.96 1.98
N LEU A 250 22.79 -5.62 1.04
CA LEU A 250 21.65 -4.72 1.30
C LEU A 250 20.75 -5.23 2.44
N LEU A 251 20.44 -6.54 2.46
CA LEU A 251 19.63 -7.15 3.51
C LEU A 251 20.35 -7.18 4.86
N VAL A 252 21.67 -7.40 4.88
CA VAL A 252 22.47 -7.35 6.11
C VAL A 252 22.54 -5.93 6.65
N THR A 253 22.72 -4.92 5.81
CA THR A 253 22.66 -3.50 6.20
C THR A 253 21.27 -3.17 6.76
N ALA A 254 20.21 -3.61 6.11
CA ALA A 254 18.85 -3.45 6.61
C ALA A 254 18.65 -4.13 7.98
N ALA A 255 19.21 -5.33 8.18
CA ALA A 255 19.18 -6.02 9.47
C ALA A 255 19.88 -5.20 10.57
N ALA A 256 21.07 -4.67 10.30
CA ALA A 256 21.79 -3.81 11.24
C ALA A 256 20.98 -2.55 11.59
N ASP A 257 20.38 -1.89 10.60
CA ASP A 257 19.51 -0.74 10.79
C ASP A 257 18.26 -1.07 11.61
N THR A 258 17.64 -2.24 11.40
CA THR A 258 16.50 -2.68 12.23
C THR A 258 16.91 -2.88 13.69
N VAL A 259 18.11 -3.41 13.96
CA VAL A 259 18.62 -3.55 15.33
C VAL A 259 18.82 -2.17 15.97
N VAL A 260 19.38 -1.21 15.24
CA VAL A 260 19.54 0.18 15.72
C VAL A 260 18.19 0.84 16.00
N ALA A 261 17.20 0.66 15.12
CA ALA A 261 15.86 1.25 15.26
C ALA A 261 15.07 0.70 16.46
N LEU A 262 15.31 -0.56 16.81
CA LEU A 262 14.64 -1.27 17.91
C LEU A 262 15.33 -1.09 19.27
N ARG A 263 16.59 -0.66 19.31
CA ARG A 263 17.30 -0.37 20.56
C ARG A 263 16.72 0.88 21.26
N PRO A 264 16.76 0.93 22.60
CA PRO A 264 16.41 2.12 23.36
C PRO A 264 17.47 3.21 23.12
N ALA A 265 17.28 3.98 22.05
CA ALA A 265 18.14 5.08 21.64
C ALA A 265 17.31 6.38 21.48
N HIS A 266 18.00 7.51 21.38
CA HIS A 266 17.35 8.81 21.18
C HIS A 266 16.52 8.82 19.88
N ALA A 267 15.39 9.55 19.91
CA ALA A 267 14.44 9.62 18.80
C ALA A 267 15.07 9.83 17.39
N PRO A 268 16.04 10.74 17.16
CA PRO A 268 16.60 10.95 15.82
C PRO A 268 17.36 9.74 15.29
N VAL A 269 18.08 9.01 16.15
CA VAL A 269 18.84 7.80 15.79
C VAL A 269 17.91 6.68 15.36
N ARG A 270 16.77 6.56 16.05
CA ARG A 270 15.72 5.60 15.69
C ARG A 270 15.05 5.92 14.36
N VAL A 271 14.85 7.21 14.05
CA VAL A 271 14.29 7.63 12.76
C VAL A 271 15.26 7.31 11.63
N VAL A 272 16.55 7.63 11.79
CA VAL A 272 17.58 7.31 10.79
C VAL A 272 17.69 5.80 10.57
N GLY A 273 17.75 5.00 11.64
CA GLY A 273 17.75 3.54 11.53
C GLY A 273 16.47 3.00 10.89
N LEU A 274 15.30 3.57 11.17
CA LEU A 274 14.04 3.16 10.53
C LEU A 274 14.02 3.50 9.03
N VAL A 275 14.47 4.69 8.65
CA VAL A 275 14.54 5.11 7.25
C VAL A 275 15.56 4.26 6.48
N GLY A 276 16.72 4.01 7.09
CA GLY A 276 17.75 3.12 6.55
C GLY A 276 17.23 1.69 6.35
N ALA A 277 16.63 1.11 7.38
CA ALA A 277 16.03 -0.22 7.32
C ALA A 277 14.93 -0.34 6.25
N CYS A 278 14.04 0.66 6.16
CA CYS A 278 12.98 0.67 5.15
C CYS A 278 13.55 0.84 3.73
N GLY A 279 14.51 1.73 3.53
CA GLY A 279 15.11 2.01 2.22
C GLY A 279 15.93 0.83 1.71
N THR A 280 16.95 0.42 2.47
CA THR A 280 17.84 -0.70 2.11
C THR A 280 17.09 -2.03 2.10
N GLY A 281 16.15 -2.23 3.03
CA GLY A 281 15.31 -3.41 3.10
C GLY A 281 14.36 -3.53 1.90
N ALA A 282 13.69 -2.44 1.49
CA ALA A 282 12.82 -2.46 0.31
C ALA A 282 13.62 -2.76 -0.97
N LEU A 283 14.79 -2.13 -1.15
CA LEU A 283 15.68 -2.41 -2.29
C LEU A 283 16.21 -3.86 -2.27
N GLY A 284 16.58 -4.37 -1.09
CA GLY A 284 17.01 -5.76 -0.91
C GLY A 284 15.91 -6.76 -1.25
N VAL A 285 14.68 -6.53 -0.79
CA VAL A 285 13.53 -7.40 -1.10
C VAL A 285 13.16 -7.35 -2.58
N LEU A 286 13.15 -6.16 -3.19
CA LEU A 286 12.84 -6.01 -4.62
C LEU A 286 13.89 -6.68 -5.51
N SER A 287 15.18 -6.50 -5.20
CA SER A 287 16.27 -7.15 -5.94
C SER A 287 16.27 -8.67 -5.73
N ALA A 288 16.02 -9.17 -4.52
CA ALA A 288 15.86 -10.60 -4.25
C ALA A 288 14.66 -11.19 -5.01
N GLY A 289 13.52 -10.47 -5.04
CA GLY A 289 12.34 -10.83 -5.81
C GLY A 289 12.62 -10.90 -7.31
N TRP A 290 13.31 -9.89 -7.84
CA TRP A 290 13.71 -9.84 -9.25
C TRP A 290 14.64 -11.01 -9.61
N LEU A 291 15.68 -11.27 -8.82
CA LEU A 291 16.61 -12.40 -9.04
C LEU A 291 15.89 -13.76 -8.97
N CYS A 292 14.95 -13.91 -8.04
CA CYS A 292 14.17 -15.13 -7.89
C CYS A 292 13.23 -15.37 -9.09
N TRP A 293 12.53 -14.34 -9.56
CA TRP A 293 11.50 -14.48 -10.61
C TRP A 293 12.02 -14.36 -12.04
N SER A 294 13.17 -13.73 -12.26
CA SER A 294 13.85 -13.68 -13.56
C SER A 294 14.67 -14.93 -13.88
N ALA A 295 14.96 -15.77 -12.87
CA ALA A 295 15.70 -17.01 -13.06
C ALA A 295 14.90 -18.04 -13.87
N SER A 296 15.53 -18.58 -14.91
CA SER A 296 14.99 -19.69 -15.71
C SER A 296 15.32 -21.06 -15.10
N ALA A 297 16.46 -21.18 -14.42
CA ALA A 297 16.90 -22.43 -13.79
C ALA A 297 16.48 -22.51 -12.31
N PRO A 298 16.04 -23.70 -11.82
CA PRO A 298 15.58 -23.86 -10.45
C PRO A 298 16.66 -23.56 -9.40
N GLY A 299 17.93 -23.87 -9.71
CA GLY A 299 19.06 -23.58 -8.82
C GLY A 299 19.33 -22.08 -8.66
N ALA A 300 19.11 -21.28 -9.71
CA ALA A 300 19.26 -19.82 -9.62
C ALA A 300 18.08 -19.20 -8.87
N ALA A 301 16.85 -19.67 -9.13
CA ALA A 301 15.66 -19.25 -8.39
C ALA A 301 15.79 -19.56 -6.88
N ALA A 302 16.34 -20.73 -6.53
CA ALA A 302 16.58 -21.12 -5.14
C ALA A 302 17.51 -20.14 -4.41
N ARG A 303 18.57 -19.64 -5.06
CA ARG A 303 19.46 -18.63 -4.46
C ARG A 303 18.74 -17.31 -4.18
N GLY A 304 17.91 -16.85 -5.12
CA GLY A 304 17.04 -15.69 -4.91
C GLY A 304 16.04 -15.90 -3.78
N ALA A 305 15.46 -17.11 -3.67
CA ALA A 305 14.54 -17.47 -2.60
C ALA A 305 15.21 -17.51 -1.22
N VAL A 306 16.47 -17.92 -1.11
CA VAL A 306 17.26 -17.84 0.14
C VAL A 306 17.40 -16.39 0.61
N LEU A 307 17.56 -15.43 -0.31
CA LEU A 307 17.61 -14.01 0.03
C LEU A 307 16.25 -13.49 0.52
N LEU A 308 15.14 -13.95 -0.07
CA LEU A 308 13.80 -13.64 0.42
C LEU A 308 13.49 -14.29 1.78
N LEU A 309 14.03 -15.48 2.05
CA LEU A 309 13.97 -16.12 3.37
C LEU A 309 14.75 -15.32 4.42
N LEU A 310 15.93 -14.79 4.06
CA LEU A 310 16.69 -13.88 4.92
C LEU A 310 15.89 -12.62 5.24
N ALA A 311 15.27 -11.99 4.23
CA ALA A 311 14.40 -10.83 4.43
C ALA A 311 13.20 -11.14 5.34
N ALA A 312 12.56 -12.30 5.14
CA ALA A 312 11.47 -12.75 6.00
C ALA A 312 11.93 -12.97 7.45
N ALA A 313 13.12 -13.55 7.66
CA ALA A 313 13.70 -13.74 8.99
C ALA A 313 13.98 -12.42 9.71
N ILE A 314 14.53 -11.42 8.99
CA ILE A 314 14.76 -10.07 9.52
C ILE A 314 13.43 -9.41 9.91
N ALA A 315 12.42 -9.49 9.04
CA ALA A 315 11.10 -8.93 9.31
C ALA A 315 10.43 -9.62 10.52
N LEU A 316 10.50 -10.95 10.62
CA LEU A 316 9.99 -11.70 11.78
C LEU A 316 10.74 -11.35 13.07
N ALA A 317 12.06 -11.20 13.04
CA ALA A 317 12.82 -10.73 14.18
C ALA A 317 12.34 -9.34 14.61
N ALA A 318 12.13 -8.42 13.65
CA ALA A 318 11.61 -7.09 13.94
C ALA A 318 10.22 -7.13 14.61
N THR A 319 9.33 -8.07 14.24
CA THR A 319 8.03 -8.22 14.90
C THR A 319 8.13 -8.56 16.39
N ARG A 320 9.13 -9.35 16.79
CA ARG A 320 9.30 -9.79 18.18
C ARG A 320 9.76 -8.67 19.10
N TYR A 321 10.52 -7.72 18.57
CA TYR A 321 11.11 -6.62 19.34
C TYR A 321 10.39 -5.28 19.13
N ALA A 322 9.39 -5.21 18.24
CA ALA A 322 8.66 -3.98 17.96
C ALA A 322 7.78 -3.56 19.16
N PRO A 323 7.90 -2.30 19.65
CA PRO A 323 7.11 -1.82 20.78
C PRO A 323 5.65 -1.49 20.42
N LYS A 324 5.34 -1.31 19.12
CA LYS A 324 4.00 -0.96 18.64
C LYS A 324 3.38 -2.13 17.86
N PRO A 325 2.09 -2.47 18.11
CA PRO A 325 1.43 -3.58 17.43
C PRO A 325 1.28 -3.35 15.92
N GLU A 326 1.09 -2.10 15.49
CA GLU A 326 0.97 -1.73 14.06
C GLU A 326 2.25 -2.04 13.27
N VAL A 327 3.43 -1.76 13.85
CA VAL A 327 4.71 -2.05 13.20
C VAL A 327 4.95 -3.55 13.13
N ALA A 328 4.57 -4.29 14.19
CA ALA A 328 4.63 -5.74 14.18
C ALA A 328 3.67 -6.36 13.15
N LEU A 329 2.51 -5.74 12.89
CA LEU A 329 1.59 -6.16 11.83
C LEU A 329 2.19 -5.97 10.44
N CYS A 330 2.74 -4.78 10.15
CA CYS A 330 3.37 -4.52 8.85
C CYS A 330 4.57 -5.43 8.59
N ALA A 331 5.44 -5.63 9.59
CA ALA A 331 6.61 -6.50 9.45
C ALA A 331 6.23 -7.98 9.30
N SER A 332 5.19 -8.47 9.99
CA SER A 332 4.71 -9.86 9.79
C SER A 332 4.02 -10.05 8.44
N LEU A 333 3.32 -9.03 7.93
CA LEU A 333 2.77 -9.05 6.58
C LEU A 333 3.89 -9.10 5.53
N ALA A 334 4.91 -8.25 5.65
CA ALA A 334 6.06 -8.25 4.76
C ALA A 334 6.80 -9.60 4.77
N ALA A 335 6.96 -10.21 5.95
CA ALA A 335 7.54 -11.55 6.08
C ALA A 335 6.73 -12.62 5.32
N GLY A 336 5.40 -12.61 5.49
CA GLY A 336 4.51 -13.54 4.79
C GLY A 336 4.59 -13.39 3.26
N LEU A 337 4.63 -12.16 2.76
CA LEU A 337 4.79 -11.89 1.32
C LEU A 337 6.15 -12.34 0.79
N CYS A 338 7.24 -12.13 1.52
CA CYS A 338 8.57 -12.61 1.13
C CYS A 338 8.63 -14.13 1.07
N LEU A 339 8.00 -14.83 2.03
CA LEU A 339 7.93 -16.29 2.04
C LEU A 339 7.19 -16.83 0.81
N VAL A 340 6.03 -16.25 0.48
CA VAL A 340 5.25 -16.68 -0.71
C VAL A 340 5.97 -16.32 -2.00
N ALA A 341 6.58 -15.14 -2.10
CA ALA A 341 7.32 -14.73 -3.27
C ALA A 341 8.55 -15.62 -3.54
N GLY A 342 9.26 -16.03 -2.47
CA GLY A 342 10.40 -16.93 -2.56
C GLY A 342 9.99 -18.36 -2.94
N ALA A 343 9.02 -18.93 -2.23
CA ALA A 343 8.52 -20.27 -2.54
C ALA A 343 7.85 -20.32 -3.93
N GLY A 344 7.10 -19.28 -4.31
CA GLY A 344 6.45 -19.15 -5.62
C GLY A 344 7.44 -19.03 -6.77
N GLY A 345 8.55 -18.29 -6.59
CA GLY A 345 9.60 -18.18 -7.60
C GLY A 345 10.34 -19.51 -7.84
N VAL A 346 10.61 -20.29 -6.78
CA VAL A 346 11.16 -21.65 -6.92
C VAL A 346 10.16 -22.57 -7.59
N LEU A 347 8.89 -22.56 -7.16
CA LEU A 347 7.82 -23.38 -7.70
C LEU A 347 7.63 -23.12 -9.20
N ARG A 348 7.69 -21.86 -9.63
CA ARG A 348 7.64 -21.45 -11.04
C ARG A 348 8.72 -22.11 -11.91
N ALA A 349 9.91 -22.39 -11.38
CA ALA A 349 10.97 -23.04 -12.16
C ALA A 349 10.70 -24.52 -12.45
N TRP A 350 9.78 -25.15 -11.70
CA TRP A 350 9.40 -26.55 -11.84
C TRP A 350 8.06 -26.76 -12.55
N LEU A 351 7.19 -25.74 -12.56
CA LEU A 351 5.84 -25.85 -13.12
C LEU A 351 5.73 -25.16 -14.48
N PRO A 352 4.86 -25.67 -15.37
CA PRO A 352 4.47 -24.93 -16.57
C PRO A 352 3.92 -23.55 -16.20
N GLY A 353 4.13 -22.54 -17.06
CA GLY A 353 3.78 -21.15 -16.77
C GLY A 353 2.35 -20.94 -16.28
N GLU A 354 1.40 -21.75 -16.75
CA GLU A 354 -0.03 -21.73 -16.42
C GLU A 354 -0.31 -22.06 -14.94
N TRP A 355 0.54 -22.87 -14.29
CA TRP A 355 0.34 -23.34 -12.92
C TRP A 355 1.06 -22.50 -11.86
N THR A 356 1.78 -21.46 -12.29
CA THR A 356 2.54 -20.58 -11.39
C THR A 356 1.63 -19.84 -10.41
N VAL A 357 0.53 -19.25 -10.89
CA VAL A 357 -0.44 -18.50 -10.07
C VAL A 357 -1.23 -19.41 -9.13
N PRO A 358 -1.78 -20.56 -9.57
CA PRO A 358 -2.37 -21.57 -8.66
C PRO A 358 -1.39 -22.06 -7.59
N GLY A 359 -0.12 -22.28 -7.96
CA GLY A 359 0.92 -22.66 -7.01
C GLY A 359 1.16 -21.59 -5.93
N CYS A 360 1.30 -20.33 -6.33
CA CYS A 360 1.39 -19.19 -5.41
C CYS A 360 0.13 -19.05 -4.54
N LEU A 361 -1.06 -19.30 -5.10
CA LEU A 361 -2.31 -19.29 -4.34
C LEU A 361 -2.33 -20.40 -3.29
N ALA A 362 -1.93 -21.62 -3.63
CA ALA A 362 -1.83 -22.73 -2.69
C ALA A 362 -0.89 -22.38 -1.53
N LEU A 363 0.28 -21.80 -1.82
CA LEU A 363 1.19 -21.27 -0.80
C LEU A 363 0.52 -20.20 0.08
N GLY A 364 -0.21 -19.27 -0.53
CA GLY A 364 -1.03 -18.28 0.17
C GLY A 364 -2.10 -18.90 1.08
N ILE A 365 -2.73 -20.00 0.67
CA ILE A 365 -3.71 -20.74 1.48
C ILE A 365 -3.02 -21.47 2.63
N THR A 366 -1.83 -22.06 2.41
CA THR A 366 -1.08 -22.72 3.49
C THR A 366 -0.69 -21.75 4.61
N LEU A 367 -0.45 -20.46 4.32
CA LEU A 367 -0.25 -19.43 5.35
C LEU A 367 -1.42 -19.32 6.34
N LEU A 368 -2.65 -19.61 5.92
CA LEU A 368 -3.81 -19.60 6.83
C LEU A 368 -3.74 -20.70 7.89
N THR A 369 -2.95 -21.75 7.68
CA THR A 369 -2.68 -22.77 8.71
C THR A 369 -1.88 -22.21 9.88
N ALA A 370 -1.11 -21.13 9.67
CA ALA A 370 -0.37 -20.45 10.74
C ALA A 370 -1.29 -19.91 11.84
N VAL A 371 -2.58 -19.69 11.56
CA VAL A 371 -3.60 -19.31 12.54
C VAL A 371 -3.73 -20.35 13.67
N ARG A 372 -3.40 -21.63 13.39
CA ARG A 372 -3.43 -22.76 14.34
C ARG A 372 -2.17 -22.88 15.19
N THR A 373 -1.12 -22.13 14.88
CA THR A 373 0.15 -22.17 15.61
C THR A 373 0.12 -21.28 16.85
N PRO A 374 0.93 -21.54 17.89
CA PRO A 374 0.96 -20.76 19.14
C PRO A 374 1.66 -19.39 18.98
N LEU A 375 1.66 -18.81 17.78
CA LEU A 375 2.31 -17.54 17.50
C LEU A 375 1.58 -16.34 18.14
N PRO A 376 2.30 -15.25 18.45
CA PRO A 376 1.70 -14.01 18.93
C PRO A 376 0.60 -13.48 18.00
N ARG A 377 -0.44 -12.86 18.58
CA ARG A 377 -1.58 -12.28 17.83
C ARG A 377 -1.18 -11.36 16.66
N PRO A 378 -0.24 -10.39 16.80
CA PRO A 378 0.11 -9.51 15.67
C PRO A 378 0.74 -10.29 14.51
N MET A 379 1.56 -11.30 14.81
CA MET A 379 2.20 -12.14 13.79
C MET A 379 1.17 -12.98 13.02
N ARG A 380 0.17 -13.53 13.72
CA ARG A 380 -0.95 -14.26 13.08
C ARG A 380 -1.77 -13.36 12.18
N GLN A 381 -2.07 -12.13 12.62
CA GLN A 381 -2.85 -11.17 11.83
C GLN A 381 -2.10 -10.71 10.58
N GLY A 382 -0.78 -10.47 10.66
CA GLY A 382 0.02 -10.12 9.47
C GLY A 382 0.13 -11.26 8.47
N LEU A 383 0.27 -12.51 8.91
CA LEU A 383 0.28 -13.68 8.01
C LEU A 383 -1.08 -13.89 7.32
N VAL A 384 -2.19 -13.66 8.02
CA VAL A 384 -3.53 -13.66 7.41
C VAL A 384 -3.65 -12.50 6.41
N GLY A 385 -3.15 -11.31 6.74
CA GLY A 385 -3.08 -10.17 5.82
C GLY A 385 -2.29 -10.49 4.55
N ALA A 386 -1.12 -11.11 4.68
CA ALA A 386 -0.31 -11.56 3.53
C ALA A 386 -1.07 -12.57 2.65
N SER A 387 -1.76 -13.54 3.27
CA SER A 387 -2.61 -14.49 2.54
C SER A 387 -3.74 -13.79 1.77
N LEU A 388 -4.41 -12.81 2.38
CA LEU A 388 -5.45 -12.02 1.71
C LEU A 388 -4.91 -11.21 0.54
N VAL A 389 -3.72 -10.62 0.67
CA VAL A 389 -3.05 -9.90 -0.43
C VAL A 389 -2.74 -10.84 -1.59
N VAL A 390 -2.19 -12.03 -1.31
CA VAL A 390 -1.89 -13.05 -2.34
C VAL A 390 -3.16 -13.52 -3.04
N GLN A 391 -4.23 -13.80 -2.28
CA GLN A 391 -5.52 -14.19 -2.84
C GLN A 391 -6.14 -13.07 -3.70
N GLY A 392 -6.07 -11.82 -3.23
CA GLY A 392 -6.55 -10.65 -3.99
C GLY A 392 -5.79 -10.45 -5.29
N LEU A 393 -4.46 -10.60 -5.28
CA LEU A 393 -3.63 -10.53 -6.48
C LEU A 393 -3.95 -11.67 -7.45
N ALA A 394 -4.19 -12.88 -6.95
CA ALA A 394 -4.60 -14.02 -7.77
C ALA A 394 -5.97 -13.79 -8.42
N VAL A 395 -6.94 -13.20 -7.71
CA VAL A 395 -8.23 -12.80 -8.29
C VAL A 395 -8.06 -11.70 -9.34
N LEU A 396 -7.24 -10.68 -9.07
CA LEU A 396 -6.98 -9.60 -10.01
C LEU A 396 -6.39 -10.13 -11.33
N TRP A 397 -5.56 -11.16 -11.25
CA TRP A 397 -5.00 -11.83 -12.42
C TRP A 397 -6.05 -12.56 -13.27
N THR A 398 -7.15 -13.04 -12.68
CA THR A 398 -8.27 -13.65 -13.42
C THR A 398 -9.24 -12.63 -14.05
N LEU A 399 -9.15 -11.35 -13.65
CA LEU A 399 -10.10 -10.31 -14.03
C LEU A 399 -10.16 -10.04 -15.54
N PRO A 400 -9.04 -10.01 -16.30
CA PRO A 400 -9.09 -9.84 -17.75
C PRO A 400 -9.85 -10.98 -18.44
N LEU A 401 -9.72 -12.22 -17.95
CA LEU A 401 -10.44 -13.35 -18.51
C LEU A 401 -11.94 -13.25 -18.25
N VAL A 402 -12.34 -12.95 -17.01
CA VAL A 402 -13.76 -12.75 -16.66
C VAL A 402 -14.36 -11.60 -17.46
N ALA A 403 -13.64 -10.48 -17.56
CA ALA A 403 -14.06 -9.33 -18.36
C ALA A 403 -14.21 -9.70 -19.84
N GLY A 404 -13.24 -10.45 -20.39
CA GLY A 404 -13.30 -10.98 -21.76
C GLY A 404 -14.51 -11.89 -21.99
N THR A 405 -14.82 -12.79 -21.04
CA THR A 405 -16.01 -13.67 -21.17
C THR A 405 -17.34 -12.92 -21.15
N LEU A 406 -17.42 -11.81 -20.41
CA LEU A 406 -18.65 -11.02 -20.29
C LEU A 406 -18.82 -10.01 -21.42
N LEU A 407 -17.73 -9.40 -21.88
CA LEU A 407 -17.74 -8.33 -22.87
C LEU A 407 -17.50 -8.83 -24.30
N GLY A 408 -16.80 -9.95 -24.47
CA GLY A 408 -16.52 -10.57 -25.78
C GLY A 408 -17.76 -10.73 -26.67
N PRO A 409 -18.91 -11.20 -26.16
CA PRO A 409 -20.13 -11.37 -26.95
C PRO A 409 -20.72 -10.06 -27.51
N MET A 410 -20.26 -8.88 -27.06
CA MET A 410 -20.71 -7.60 -27.61
C MET A 410 -20.34 -7.43 -29.09
N ALA A 411 -19.27 -8.07 -29.55
CA ALA A 411 -18.87 -8.05 -30.97
C ALA A 411 -19.94 -8.67 -31.89
N LEU A 412 -20.76 -9.59 -31.37
CA LEU A 412 -21.84 -10.23 -32.14
C LEU A 412 -23.00 -9.28 -32.46
N ILE A 413 -23.08 -8.11 -31.80
CA ILE A 413 -24.09 -7.09 -32.10
C ILE A 413 -23.86 -6.49 -33.49
N GLU A 414 -22.60 -6.37 -33.92
CA GLU A 414 -22.27 -5.79 -35.23
C GLU A 414 -22.52 -6.78 -36.38
N ARG A 415 -22.50 -8.09 -36.09
CA ARG A 415 -22.65 -9.17 -37.09
C ARG A 415 -23.60 -10.26 -36.59
N PRO A 416 -24.90 -9.94 -36.41
CA PRO A 416 -25.89 -10.92 -35.98
C PRO A 416 -26.00 -12.04 -37.01
N TRP A 417 -26.14 -13.29 -36.53
CA TRP A 417 -26.31 -14.49 -37.36
C TRP A 417 -25.17 -14.74 -38.35
N SER A 418 -23.93 -14.46 -37.92
CA SER A 418 -22.72 -14.65 -38.73
C SER A 418 -22.35 -16.10 -39.02
N GLY A 419 -22.96 -17.08 -38.34
CA GLY A 419 -22.78 -18.51 -38.57
C GLY A 419 -22.64 -19.30 -37.27
N THR A 420 -22.81 -20.62 -37.35
CA THR A 420 -22.72 -21.53 -36.19
C THR A 420 -21.26 -21.69 -35.74
N PRO A 421 -20.87 -21.18 -34.57
CA PRO A 421 -19.55 -21.46 -33.99
C PRO A 421 -19.46 -22.94 -33.61
N LEU A 422 -18.28 -23.55 -33.71
CA LEU A 422 -18.06 -24.93 -33.27
C LEU A 422 -18.13 -25.01 -31.73
N ASP A 423 -17.38 -24.13 -31.08
CA ASP A 423 -17.29 -24.07 -29.62
C ASP A 423 -17.71 -22.71 -29.07
N ILE A 424 -18.11 -22.70 -27.79
CA ILE A 424 -18.52 -21.45 -27.13
C ILE A 424 -17.37 -20.43 -27.04
N ARG A 425 -16.12 -20.89 -27.01
CA ARG A 425 -14.95 -20.01 -26.98
C ARG A 425 -14.86 -19.16 -28.25
N ASP A 426 -15.09 -19.76 -29.41
CA ASP A 426 -15.03 -19.06 -30.70
C ASP A 426 -16.15 -18.01 -30.79
N ALA A 427 -17.32 -18.27 -30.19
CA ALA A 427 -18.41 -17.31 -30.11
C ALA A 427 -18.05 -16.07 -29.25
N VAL A 428 -17.22 -16.26 -28.22
CA VAL A 428 -16.88 -15.22 -27.22
C VAL A 428 -15.62 -14.44 -27.61
N PHE A 429 -14.63 -15.08 -28.25
CA PHE A 429 -13.32 -14.50 -28.56
C PHE A 429 -12.97 -14.57 -30.06
N GLN A 430 -13.80 -13.98 -30.93
CA GLN A 430 -13.60 -14.05 -32.39
C GLN A 430 -12.27 -13.44 -32.89
N ASP A 431 -11.84 -12.30 -32.34
CA ASP A 431 -10.66 -11.54 -32.81
C ASP A 431 -9.56 -11.33 -31.74
N ALA A 432 -9.74 -11.89 -30.54
CA ALA A 432 -8.85 -11.65 -29.40
C ALA A 432 -7.89 -12.83 -29.16
N ALA A 433 -6.61 -12.53 -29.00
CA ALA A 433 -5.60 -13.54 -28.70
C ALA A 433 -5.90 -14.26 -27.37
N TRP A 434 -6.12 -15.58 -27.44
CA TRP A 434 -6.36 -16.42 -26.28
C TRP A 434 -5.15 -16.44 -25.35
N ALA A 435 -5.37 -16.12 -24.09
CA ALA A 435 -4.35 -16.15 -23.06
C ALA A 435 -4.01 -17.60 -22.66
N SER A 436 -2.76 -18.03 -22.86
CA SER A 436 -2.26 -19.35 -22.45
C SER A 436 -2.52 -19.67 -20.97
N TYR A 437 -2.62 -18.64 -20.13
CA TYR A 437 -2.87 -18.79 -18.71
C TYR A 437 -4.35 -19.03 -18.30
N ALA A 438 -5.27 -19.05 -19.26
CA ALA A 438 -6.71 -19.11 -18.99
C ALA A 438 -7.19 -20.46 -18.43
N THR A 439 -6.44 -21.54 -18.63
CA THR A 439 -6.79 -22.91 -18.20
C THR A 439 -6.93 -23.04 -16.68
N ALA A 440 -6.08 -22.36 -15.91
CA ALA A 440 -6.05 -22.47 -14.46
C ALA A 440 -6.91 -21.43 -13.71
N ALA A 441 -7.43 -20.43 -14.43
CA ALA A 441 -8.24 -19.35 -13.86
C ALA A 441 -9.52 -19.81 -13.11
N PRO A 442 -10.34 -20.77 -13.60
CA PRO A 442 -11.53 -21.21 -12.86
C PRO A 442 -11.16 -21.89 -11.54
N LEU A 443 -10.03 -22.60 -11.49
CA LEU A 443 -9.52 -23.23 -10.28
C LEU A 443 -9.10 -22.19 -9.22
N VAL A 444 -8.45 -21.10 -9.64
CA VAL A 444 -8.10 -19.97 -8.77
C VAL A 444 -9.34 -19.32 -8.15
N LEU A 445 -10.35 -19.00 -8.98
CA LEU A 445 -11.60 -18.41 -8.52
C LEU A 445 -12.35 -19.34 -7.54
N ALA A 446 -12.45 -20.63 -7.87
CA ALA A 446 -13.09 -21.64 -7.03
C ALA A 446 -12.37 -21.83 -5.69
N ALA A 447 -11.03 -21.85 -5.68
CA ALA A 447 -10.24 -21.99 -4.47
C ALA A 447 -10.44 -20.79 -3.52
N VAL A 448 -10.40 -19.56 -4.03
CA VAL A 448 -10.63 -18.35 -3.21
C VAL A 448 -12.07 -18.29 -2.70
N ALA A 449 -13.06 -18.67 -3.54
CA ALA A 449 -14.45 -18.82 -3.09
C ALA A 449 -14.57 -19.85 -1.94
N GLY A 450 -13.88 -20.99 -2.06
CA GLY A 450 -13.80 -22.01 -1.00
C GLY A 450 -13.22 -21.47 0.31
N VAL A 451 -12.17 -20.65 0.24
CA VAL A 451 -11.58 -20.00 1.42
C VAL A 451 -12.57 -19.03 2.07
N LEU A 452 -13.25 -18.18 1.30
CA LEU A 452 -14.23 -17.22 1.82
C LEU A 452 -15.44 -17.90 2.44
N THR A 453 -15.96 -18.98 1.84
CA THR A 453 -17.05 -19.77 2.43
C THR A 453 -16.63 -20.45 3.74
N LEU A 454 -15.40 -20.97 3.82
CA LEU A 454 -14.88 -21.56 5.06
C LEU A 454 -14.65 -20.50 6.14
N ALA A 455 -14.24 -19.28 5.75
CA ALA A 455 -14.10 -18.15 6.66
C ALA A 455 -15.46 -17.70 7.21
N GLU A 456 -16.50 -17.63 6.38
CA GLU A 456 -17.87 -17.31 6.80
C GLU A 456 -18.44 -18.35 7.77
N ARG A 457 -18.16 -19.65 7.53
CA ARG A 457 -18.60 -20.73 8.46
C ARG A 457 -17.95 -20.63 9.84
N ARG A 458 -16.74 -20.05 9.94
CA ARG A 458 -15.97 -19.93 11.19
C ARG A 458 -16.16 -18.59 11.90
N ALA A 459 -16.42 -17.51 11.16
CA ALA A 459 -16.69 -16.21 11.73
C ALA A 459 -18.20 -16.09 12.01
N VAL A 460 -18.60 -15.67 13.21
CA VAL A 460 -20.00 -15.38 13.52
C VAL A 460 -20.49 -14.26 12.60
N ARG A 461 -21.13 -14.65 11.49
CA ARG A 461 -21.89 -13.85 10.51
C ARG A 461 -21.27 -12.51 10.10
N ARG A 462 -20.36 -12.52 9.11
CA ARG A 462 -20.07 -11.31 8.31
C ARG A 462 -20.69 -11.45 6.91
N PRO A 463 -21.75 -10.69 6.57
CA PRO A 463 -22.44 -10.84 5.29
C PRO A 463 -21.56 -10.50 4.07
N ALA A 464 -20.50 -9.70 4.25
CA ALA A 464 -19.60 -9.31 3.17
C ALA A 464 -18.77 -10.46 2.58
N SER A 465 -18.38 -11.47 3.40
CA SER A 465 -17.60 -12.60 2.89
C SER A 465 -18.43 -13.57 2.06
N GLY A 466 -19.72 -13.74 2.38
CA GLY A 466 -20.63 -14.58 1.62
C GLY A 466 -20.95 -14.00 0.24
N VAL A 467 -21.08 -12.67 0.14
CA VAL A 467 -21.24 -11.99 -1.16
C VAL A 467 -20.01 -12.18 -2.04
N GLY A 468 -18.81 -11.95 -1.49
CA GLY A 468 -17.56 -12.15 -2.25
C GLY A 468 -17.37 -13.60 -2.71
N ALA A 469 -17.69 -14.57 -1.84
CA ALA A 469 -17.67 -15.99 -2.20
C ALA A 469 -18.64 -16.32 -3.34
N LEU A 470 -19.86 -15.78 -3.29
CA LEU A 470 -20.87 -16.00 -4.32
C LEU A 470 -20.44 -15.43 -5.67
N VAL A 471 -19.90 -14.20 -5.70
CA VAL A 471 -19.43 -13.57 -6.95
C VAL A 471 -18.25 -14.34 -7.55
N LEU A 472 -17.29 -14.77 -6.74
CA LEU A 472 -16.14 -15.55 -7.23
C LEU A 472 -16.55 -16.95 -7.70
N ALA A 473 -17.48 -17.62 -6.99
CA ALA A 473 -18.02 -18.90 -7.42
C ALA A 473 -18.78 -18.77 -8.75
N TRP A 474 -19.59 -17.72 -8.90
CA TRP A 474 -20.27 -17.41 -10.15
C TRP A 474 -19.28 -17.16 -11.30
N ALA A 475 -18.25 -16.34 -11.07
CA ALA A 475 -17.22 -16.06 -12.07
C ALA A 475 -16.47 -17.34 -12.48
N ALA A 476 -16.18 -18.25 -11.54
CA ALA A 476 -15.57 -19.54 -11.85
C ALA A 476 -16.47 -20.37 -12.79
N VAL A 477 -17.77 -20.45 -12.49
CA VAL A 477 -18.73 -21.25 -13.27
C VAL A 477 -18.93 -20.67 -14.68
N VAL A 478 -19.08 -19.35 -14.83
CA VAL A 478 -19.27 -18.70 -16.14
C VAL A 478 -18.04 -18.85 -17.05
N VAL A 479 -16.83 -18.84 -16.48
CA VAL A 479 -15.59 -19.01 -17.25
C VAL A 479 -15.35 -20.48 -17.65
N THR A 480 -15.94 -21.44 -16.93
CA THR A 480 -15.66 -22.88 -17.11
C THR A 480 -16.04 -23.42 -18.50
N PRO A 481 -17.24 -23.15 -19.07
CA PRO A 481 -17.60 -23.57 -20.43
C PRO A 481 -16.63 -23.09 -21.50
N VAL A 482 -16.12 -21.87 -21.36
CA VAL A 482 -15.20 -21.22 -22.31
C VAL A 482 -13.80 -21.82 -22.21
N VAL A 483 -13.35 -22.14 -21.00
CA VAL A 483 -12.06 -22.80 -20.77
C VAL A 483 -12.07 -24.25 -21.25
N LEU A 484 -13.17 -24.98 -21.04
CA LEU A 484 -13.30 -26.39 -21.42
C LEU A 484 -13.62 -26.62 -22.90
N GLU A 485 -13.74 -25.55 -23.72
CA GLU A 485 -14.08 -25.66 -25.15
C GLU A 485 -15.37 -26.46 -25.35
N LEU A 486 -16.40 -26.17 -24.54
CA LEU A 486 -17.66 -26.89 -24.69
C LEU A 486 -18.29 -26.60 -26.05
N PRO A 487 -18.91 -27.61 -26.69
CA PRO A 487 -19.69 -27.42 -27.90
C PRO A 487 -20.70 -26.29 -27.69
N TYR A 488 -20.89 -25.45 -28.70
CA TYR A 488 -21.70 -24.23 -28.62
C TYR A 488 -23.04 -24.41 -27.88
N GLY A 489 -23.82 -25.44 -28.25
CA GLY A 489 -25.11 -25.74 -27.61
C GLY A 489 -24.99 -26.15 -26.13
N ALA A 490 -23.96 -26.91 -25.77
CA ALA A 490 -23.71 -27.32 -24.38
C ALA A 490 -23.31 -26.10 -23.51
N GLY A 491 -22.54 -25.18 -24.08
CA GLY A 491 -22.20 -23.91 -23.43
C GLY A 491 -23.42 -23.04 -23.15
N LEU A 492 -24.32 -22.87 -24.13
CA LEU A 492 -25.59 -22.12 -23.92
C LEU A 492 -26.45 -22.74 -22.81
N VAL A 493 -26.54 -24.07 -22.75
CA VAL A 493 -27.28 -24.78 -21.71
C VAL A 493 -26.62 -24.60 -20.34
N ALA A 494 -25.28 -24.65 -20.28
CA ALA A 494 -24.54 -24.43 -19.05
C ALA A 494 -24.80 -23.02 -18.48
N ASP A 495 -24.69 -21.98 -19.30
CA ASP A 495 -24.97 -20.59 -18.90
C ASP A 495 -26.44 -20.40 -18.52
N GLY A 496 -27.37 -21.03 -19.23
CA GLY A 496 -28.80 -21.06 -18.85
C GLY A 496 -29.02 -21.70 -17.48
N ALA A 497 -28.30 -22.79 -17.17
CA ALA A 497 -28.35 -23.41 -15.86
C ALA A 497 -27.79 -22.50 -14.76
N VAL A 498 -26.76 -21.67 -15.05
CA VAL A 498 -26.26 -20.66 -14.10
C VAL A 498 -27.35 -19.65 -13.73
N VAL A 499 -28.13 -19.16 -14.71
CA VAL A 499 -29.26 -18.25 -14.45
C VAL A 499 -30.28 -18.90 -13.51
N VAL A 500 -30.66 -20.15 -13.77
CA VAL A 500 -31.62 -20.91 -12.95
C VAL A 500 -31.10 -21.09 -11.52
N VAL A 501 -29.84 -21.50 -11.37
CA VAL A 501 -29.20 -21.71 -10.06
C VAL A 501 -29.09 -20.40 -9.28
N ALA A 502 -28.70 -19.30 -9.94
CA ALA A 502 -28.59 -17.99 -9.32
C ALA A 502 -29.94 -17.48 -8.79
N LEU A 503 -31.02 -17.63 -9.57
CA LEU A 503 -32.39 -17.31 -9.13
C LEU A 503 -32.85 -18.19 -7.95
N GLY A 504 -32.48 -19.47 -7.95
CA GLY A 504 -32.74 -20.39 -6.83
C GLY A 504 -31.99 -20.00 -5.56
N ILE A 505 -30.74 -19.55 -5.67
CA ILE A 505 -29.94 -19.03 -4.55
C ILE A 505 -30.55 -17.73 -4.02
N ALA A 506 -30.96 -16.80 -4.90
CA ALA A 506 -31.60 -15.55 -4.52
C ALA A 506 -32.86 -15.80 -3.68
N GLU A 507 -33.68 -16.76 -4.10
CA GLU A 507 -34.86 -17.16 -3.34
C GLU A 507 -34.51 -17.83 -2.00
N ARG A 508 -33.54 -18.75 -1.98
CA ARG A 508 -33.15 -19.43 -0.75
C ARG A 508 -32.58 -18.45 0.28
N ALA A 509 -31.76 -17.51 -0.17
CA ALA A 509 -31.22 -16.43 0.65
C ALA A 509 -32.34 -15.57 1.24
N ARG A 510 -33.32 -15.17 0.41
CA ARG A 510 -34.52 -14.42 0.86
C ARG A 510 -35.30 -15.15 1.95
N ARG A 511 -35.56 -16.45 1.76
CA ARG A 511 -36.33 -17.27 2.73
C ARG A 511 -35.61 -17.39 4.08
N GLY A 512 -34.28 -17.40 4.10
CA GLY A 512 -33.49 -17.54 5.32
C GLY A 512 -33.32 -16.26 6.15
N THR A 513 -33.43 -15.08 5.53
CA THR A 513 -33.20 -13.78 6.21
C THR A 513 -34.44 -12.91 6.38
N GLY A 514 -35.62 -13.36 5.92
CA GLY A 514 -36.91 -12.71 6.19
C GLY A 514 -37.15 -11.40 5.44
N GLY A 515 -36.44 -11.12 4.33
CA GLY A 515 -36.65 -9.90 3.55
C GLY A 515 -35.89 -9.82 2.21
N PRO A 516 -36.36 -9.00 1.26
CA PRO A 516 -35.78 -8.84 -0.08
C PRO A 516 -34.45 -8.06 -0.12
N SER A 517 -34.10 -7.34 0.96
CA SER A 517 -32.93 -6.47 1.08
C SER A 517 -31.67 -7.17 1.58
N ALA A 518 -31.66 -8.51 1.62
CA ALA A 518 -30.45 -9.26 1.95
C ALA A 518 -29.40 -9.06 0.84
N PRO A 519 -28.17 -8.61 1.17
CA PRO A 519 -27.16 -8.30 0.17
C PRO A 519 -26.83 -9.51 -0.71
N ALA A 520 -26.88 -10.73 -0.17
CA ALA A 520 -26.67 -11.98 -0.91
C ALA A 520 -27.81 -12.32 -1.89
N ALA A 521 -29.06 -11.96 -1.58
CA ALA A 521 -30.19 -12.19 -2.48
C ALA A 521 -30.14 -11.21 -3.66
N LEU A 522 -29.84 -9.93 -3.39
CA LEU A 522 -29.69 -8.91 -4.42
C LEU A 522 -28.51 -9.23 -5.34
N THR A 523 -27.36 -9.65 -4.79
CA THR A 523 -26.21 -10.03 -5.61
C THR A 523 -26.54 -11.24 -6.49
N ALA A 524 -27.21 -12.27 -5.97
CA ALA A 524 -27.64 -13.41 -6.77
C ALA A 524 -28.58 -13.03 -7.94
N VAL A 525 -29.52 -12.08 -7.73
CA VAL A 525 -30.37 -11.55 -8.81
C VAL A 525 -29.57 -10.79 -9.85
N VAL A 526 -28.66 -9.92 -9.42
CA VAL A 526 -27.78 -9.17 -10.33
C VAL A 526 -26.92 -10.11 -11.16
N LEU A 527 -26.33 -11.15 -10.54
CA LEU A 527 -25.55 -12.16 -11.24
C LEU A 527 -26.39 -12.92 -12.28
N ALA A 528 -27.64 -13.27 -11.94
CA ALA A 528 -28.57 -13.91 -12.86
C ALA A 528 -28.90 -13.02 -14.08
N LEU A 529 -29.13 -11.73 -13.87
CA LEU A 529 -29.39 -10.75 -14.93
C LEU A 529 -28.17 -10.53 -15.82
N VAL A 530 -26.97 -10.43 -15.23
CA VAL A 530 -25.73 -10.31 -16.02
C VAL A 530 -25.55 -11.56 -16.89
N THR A 531 -25.71 -12.76 -16.33
CA THR A 531 -25.63 -14.00 -17.14
C THR A 531 -26.70 -14.10 -18.21
N SER A 532 -27.92 -13.61 -17.97
CA SER A 532 -28.97 -13.69 -18.99
C SER A 532 -28.72 -12.74 -20.16
N VAL A 533 -28.12 -11.57 -19.91
CA VAL A 533 -27.67 -10.66 -20.96
C VAL A 533 -26.51 -11.26 -21.74
N THR A 534 -25.49 -11.78 -21.08
CA THR A 534 -24.36 -12.45 -21.76
C THR A 534 -24.83 -13.64 -22.58
N LEU A 535 -25.72 -14.48 -22.04
CA LEU A 535 -26.31 -15.62 -22.74
C LEU A 535 -27.14 -15.17 -23.95
N ALA A 536 -27.92 -14.09 -23.81
CA ALA A 536 -28.66 -13.52 -24.94
C ALA A 536 -27.69 -13.05 -26.04
N LEU A 537 -26.58 -12.40 -25.68
CA LEU A 537 -25.55 -11.95 -26.62
C LEU A 537 -24.85 -13.10 -27.35
N VAL A 538 -24.44 -14.14 -26.63
CA VAL A 538 -23.80 -15.34 -27.21
C VAL A 538 -24.76 -16.09 -28.15
N SER A 539 -26.06 -16.04 -27.88
CA SER A 539 -27.06 -16.70 -28.73
C SER A 539 -27.23 -16.03 -30.10
N LEU A 540 -26.83 -14.76 -30.29
CA LEU A 540 -26.88 -14.03 -31.58
C LEU A 540 -26.03 -14.67 -32.69
N ALA A 541 -25.13 -15.60 -32.36
CA ALA A 541 -24.37 -16.31 -33.39
C ALA A 541 -25.28 -17.11 -34.34
N THR A 542 -26.43 -17.60 -33.84
CA THR A 542 -27.37 -18.42 -34.63
C THR A 542 -28.81 -17.96 -34.47
N GLU A 543 -29.58 -17.95 -35.56
CA GLU A 543 -30.98 -17.52 -35.55
C GLU A 543 -31.85 -18.39 -34.64
N ALA A 544 -31.80 -19.72 -34.82
CA ALA A 544 -32.55 -20.66 -34.01
C ALA A 544 -32.17 -20.62 -32.52
N GLY A 545 -30.87 -20.48 -32.22
CA GLY A 545 -30.37 -20.34 -30.86
C GLY A 545 -30.86 -19.06 -30.19
N THR A 546 -30.84 -17.93 -30.91
CA THR A 546 -31.33 -16.64 -30.42
C THR A 546 -32.79 -16.72 -29.99
N ILE A 547 -33.66 -17.25 -30.86
CA ILE A 547 -35.10 -17.34 -30.59
C ILE A 547 -35.39 -18.27 -29.40
N ALA A 548 -34.76 -19.46 -29.38
CA ALA A 548 -34.96 -20.44 -28.32
C ALA A 548 -34.50 -19.92 -26.95
N VAL A 549 -33.31 -19.30 -26.89
CA VAL A 549 -32.72 -18.76 -25.66
C VAL A 549 -33.55 -17.59 -25.12
N LEU A 550 -33.96 -16.65 -25.98
CA LEU A 550 -34.75 -15.49 -25.56
C LEU A 550 -36.15 -15.91 -25.06
N LEU A 551 -36.79 -16.89 -25.70
CA LEU A 551 -38.05 -17.47 -25.21
C LEU A 551 -37.87 -18.14 -23.85
N ALA A 552 -36.82 -18.95 -23.69
CA ALA A 552 -36.52 -19.62 -22.43
C ALA A 552 -36.25 -18.62 -21.30
N LEU A 553 -35.47 -17.55 -21.55
CA LEU A 553 -35.20 -16.50 -20.59
C LEU A 553 -36.46 -15.71 -20.21
N ALA A 554 -37.29 -15.34 -21.19
CA ALA A 554 -38.56 -14.65 -20.94
C ALA A 554 -39.49 -15.48 -20.05
N ALA A 555 -39.61 -16.78 -20.32
CA ALA A 555 -40.37 -17.71 -19.51
C ALA A 555 -39.78 -17.86 -18.09
N LEU A 556 -38.46 -18.02 -17.97
CA LEU A 556 -37.77 -18.20 -16.69
C LEU A 556 -37.95 -16.99 -15.77
N PHE A 557 -37.73 -15.77 -16.29
CA PHE A 557 -37.92 -14.54 -15.52
C PHE A 557 -39.41 -14.25 -15.24
N GLY A 558 -40.31 -14.63 -16.15
CA GLY A 558 -41.76 -14.55 -15.95
C GLY A 558 -42.25 -15.49 -14.84
N VAL A 559 -41.75 -16.72 -14.77
CA VAL A 559 -42.02 -17.62 -13.65
C VAL A 559 -41.42 -17.07 -12.35
N ALA A 560 -40.21 -16.49 -12.39
CA ALA A 560 -39.58 -15.90 -11.22
C ALA A 560 -40.32 -14.65 -10.70
N SER A 561 -40.99 -13.87 -11.56
CA SER A 561 -41.78 -12.69 -11.19
C SER A 561 -43.11 -12.99 -10.53
N THR A 562 -43.58 -14.24 -10.52
CA THR A 562 -44.72 -14.65 -9.68
C THR A 562 -44.41 -14.60 -8.19
N ARG A 563 -43.13 -14.44 -7.82
CA ARG A 563 -42.68 -14.42 -6.42
C ARG A 563 -42.52 -12.97 -5.94
N ALA A 564 -43.41 -12.55 -5.04
CA ALA A 564 -43.58 -11.17 -4.55
C ALA A 564 -42.30 -10.38 -4.20
N GLY A 565 -41.24 -11.05 -3.74
CA GLY A 565 -39.98 -10.40 -3.35
C GLY A 565 -38.97 -10.16 -4.48
N LEU A 566 -39.16 -10.71 -5.69
CA LEU A 566 -38.21 -10.60 -6.81
C LEU A 566 -38.79 -9.84 -8.02
N VAL A 567 -40.09 -9.55 -7.99
CA VAL A 567 -40.87 -8.98 -9.10
C VAL A 567 -40.27 -7.70 -9.64
N ALA A 568 -39.77 -6.82 -8.76
CA ALA A 568 -39.18 -5.54 -9.13
C ALA A 568 -38.02 -5.65 -10.14
N PHE A 569 -37.29 -6.77 -10.12
CA PHE A 569 -36.15 -7.00 -11.00
C PHE A 569 -36.43 -8.03 -12.10
N THR A 570 -37.25 -9.06 -11.80
CA THR A 570 -37.51 -10.14 -12.77
C THR A 570 -38.63 -9.80 -13.76
N ALA A 571 -39.62 -8.98 -13.38
CA ALA A 571 -40.69 -8.59 -14.31
C ALA A 571 -40.18 -7.69 -15.46
N PRO A 572 -39.35 -6.65 -15.22
CA PRO A 572 -38.75 -5.87 -16.30
C PRO A 572 -37.86 -6.72 -17.21
N ALA A 573 -37.08 -7.65 -16.64
CA ALA A 573 -36.21 -8.54 -17.41
C ALA A 573 -37.01 -9.50 -18.30
N ALA A 574 -38.11 -10.06 -17.81
CA ALA A 574 -39.01 -10.91 -18.61
C ALA A 574 -39.60 -10.14 -19.81
N LEU A 575 -40.02 -8.89 -19.58
CA LEU A 575 -40.54 -8.03 -20.64
C LEU A 575 -39.45 -7.65 -21.65
N ALA A 576 -38.24 -7.35 -21.21
CA ALA A 576 -37.10 -7.04 -22.08
C ALA A 576 -36.65 -8.24 -22.93
N HIS A 577 -36.70 -9.46 -22.39
CA HIS A 577 -36.44 -10.65 -23.21
C HIS A 577 -37.62 -10.93 -24.17
N ALA A 578 -38.86 -10.69 -23.77
CA ALA A 578 -40.03 -10.81 -24.66
C ALA A 578 -40.04 -9.78 -25.80
N THR A 579 -39.60 -8.53 -25.57
CA THR A 579 -39.40 -7.54 -26.64
C THR A 579 -38.33 -8.04 -27.60
N ALA A 580 -37.22 -8.55 -27.08
CA ALA A 580 -36.12 -9.05 -27.90
C ALA A 580 -36.55 -10.26 -28.77
N VAL A 581 -37.38 -11.17 -28.26
CA VAL A 581 -37.99 -12.24 -29.06
C VAL A 581 -38.80 -11.65 -30.23
N ALA A 582 -39.69 -10.69 -29.95
CA ALA A 582 -40.53 -10.07 -30.98
C ALA A 582 -39.69 -9.38 -32.08
N CYS A 583 -38.61 -8.69 -31.69
CA CYS A 583 -37.66 -8.09 -32.61
C CYS A 583 -36.94 -9.15 -33.48
N ALA A 584 -36.42 -10.21 -32.86
CA ALA A 584 -35.71 -11.28 -33.56
C ALA A 584 -36.61 -12.07 -34.52
N SER A 585 -37.83 -12.40 -34.09
CA SER A 585 -38.84 -13.04 -34.94
C SER A 585 -39.30 -12.14 -36.08
N GLY A 586 -39.36 -10.82 -35.85
CA GLY A 586 -39.69 -9.84 -36.89
C GLY A 586 -38.57 -9.71 -37.93
N ALA A 587 -37.31 -9.66 -37.49
CA ALA A 587 -36.15 -9.56 -38.36
C ALA A 587 -35.94 -10.82 -39.23
N SER A 588 -36.12 -12.01 -38.66
CA SER A 588 -36.08 -13.30 -39.41
C SER A 588 -37.20 -13.40 -40.43
N ALA A 589 -38.45 -13.12 -40.01
CA ALA A 589 -39.60 -13.10 -40.91
C ALA A 589 -39.43 -12.04 -42.02
N GLY A 590 -38.91 -10.86 -41.68
CA GLY A 590 -38.65 -9.77 -42.64
C GLY A 590 -37.58 -10.13 -43.67
N ALA A 591 -36.50 -10.79 -43.26
CA ALA A 591 -35.48 -11.31 -44.18
C ALA A 591 -36.05 -12.39 -45.12
N SER A 592 -36.90 -13.30 -44.60
CA SER A 592 -37.51 -14.37 -45.40
C SER A 592 -38.61 -13.88 -46.37
N ALA A 593 -39.30 -12.78 -46.04
CA ALA A 593 -40.42 -12.24 -46.81
C ALA A 593 -40.06 -10.98 -47.62
N GLY A 594 -38.82 -10.49 -47.56
CA GLY A 594 -38.35 -9.28 -48.25
C GLY A 594 -39.00 -7.97 -47.74
N LEU A 595 -39.52 -7.97 -46.52
CA LEU A 595 -40.24 -6.83 -45.94
C LEU A 595 -39.26 -5.73 -45.49
N ARG A 596 -39.62 -4.46 -45.73
CA ARG A 596 -38.82 -3.30 -45.34
C ARG A 596 -38.77 -3.14 -43.80
N PRO A 597 -37.63 -2.69 -43.23
CA PRO A 597 -37.39 -2.62 -41.77
C PRO A 597 -38.39 -1.73 -41.00
N GLU A 598 -39.10 -0.85 -41.71
CA GLU A 598 -40.15 0.01 -41.18
C GLU A 598 -41.35 -0.79 -40.62
N HIS A 599 -41.70 -1.94 -41.21
CA HIS A 599 -42.84 -2.75 -40.78
C HIS A 599 -42.50 -3.65 -39.56
N THR A 600 -41.24 -4.02 -39.40
CA THR A 600 -40.76 -4.78 -38.25
C THR A 600 -40.67 -3.94 -36.97
N ALA A 601 -40.50 -2.62 -37.09
CA ALA A 601 -40.49 -1.69 -35.95
C ALA A 601 -41.85 -1.62 -35.22
N LEU A 602 -42.97 -1.86 -35.93
CA LEU A 602 -44.32 -1.86 -35.35
C LEU A 602 -44.57 -3.04 -34.42
N LEU A 603 -43.92 -4.20 -34.64
CA LEU A 603 -44.00 -5.36 -33.74
C LEU A 603 -43.36 -5.09 -32.37
N VAL A 604 -42.36 -4.20 -32.32
CA VAL A 604 -41.68 -3.80 -31.08
C VAL A 604 -42.61 -3.02 -30.14
N LEU A 605 -43.61 -2.31 -30.69
CA LEU A 605 -44.61 -1.54 -29.94
C LEU A 605 -45.69 -2.41 -29.28
N VAL A 606 -45.88 -3.66 -29.73
CA VAL A 606 -46.85 -4.59 -29.13
C VAL A 606 -46.45 -4.97 -27.71
N VAL A 607 -45.15 -5.08 -27.45
CA VAL A 607 -44.64 -5.54 -26.15
C VAL A 607 -44.82 -4.52 -25.02
N PRO A 608 -44.50 -3.22 -25.16
CA PRO A 608 -44.85 -2.22 -24.14
C PRO A 608 -46.37 -2.07 -23.97
N ALA A 609 -47.17 -2.27 -25.01
CA ALA A 609 -48.64 -2.28 -24.89
C ALA A 609 -49.14 -3.46 -24.04
N VAL A 610 -48.61 -4.67 -24.25
CA VAL A 610 -48.92 -5.85 -23.43
C VAL A 610 -48.39 -5.69 -21.99
N ALA A 611 -47.20 -5.13 -21.82
CA ALA A 611 -46.63 -4.80 -20.50
C ALA A 611 -47.53 -3.84 -19.71
N ALA A 612 -48.01 -2.78 -20.36
CA ALA A 612 -48.95 -1.83 -19.76
C ALA A 612 -50.28 -2.48 -19.39
N LEU A 613 -50.78 -3.40 -20.22
CA LEU A 613 -52.02 -4.15 -19.98
C LEU A 613 -51.91 -5.12 -18.80
N VAL A 614 -50.77 -5.79 -18.65
CA VAL A 614 -50.47 -6.68 -17.52
C VAL A 614 -50.29 -5.88 -16.23
N ALA A 615 -49.57 -4.75 -16.27
CA ALA A 615 -49.43 -3.85 -15.13
C ALA A 615 -50.80 -3.29 -14.68
N ALA A 616 -51.67 -2.91 -15.62
CA ALA A 616 -53.02 -2.46 -15.35
C ALA A 616 -53.93 -3.54 -14.74
N ARG A 617 -53.74 -4.81 -15.12
CA ARG A 617 -54.47 -5.95 -14.52
C ARG A 617 -53.97 -6.31 -13.12
N ALA A 618 -52.66 -6.25 -12.89
CA ALA A 618 -52.09 -6.50 -11.57
C ALA A 618 -52.54 -5.44 -10.55
N ALA A 619 -52.56 -4.16 -10.94
CA ALA A 619 -53.05 -3.05 -10.11
C ALA A 619 -54.55 -3.16 -9.76
N ARG A 620 -55.37 -3.78 -10.63
CA ARG A 620 -56.80 -4.03 -10.38
C ARG A 620 -57.06 -5.24 -9.48
N ALA A 621 -56.08 -6.14 -9.34
CA ALA A 621 -56.20 -7.37 -8.57
C ALA A 621 -55.77 -7.23 -7.10
N GLY A 622 -55.30 -6.05 -6.67
CA GLY A 622 -54.95 -5.79 -5.26
C GLY A 622 -53.69 -6.52 -4.76
N LEU A 623 -52.77 -6.86 -5.67
CA LEU A 623 -51.35 -7.06 -5.34
C LEU A 623 -50.66 -5.69 -5.32
#